data_AF-A0A660UKR3-F1
#
_entry.id   AF-A0A660UKR3-F1
#
_cell.length_a   1.000
_cell.length_b   1.000
_cell.length_c   1.000
_cell.angle_alpha   90.00
_cell.angle_beta   90.00
_cell.angle_gamma   90.00
#
_symmetry.space_group_name_H-M   'P 1'
#
loop_
_entity.id
_entity.type
_entity.pdbx_description
1 polymer ?
#
loop_
_entity_poly.entity_id
_entity_poly.type
_entity_poly.pdbx_seq_one_letter_code
_entity_poly.pdbx_strand_id
1 'polypeptide(L)'
;MTEATKLTMVKEYWKHADAGLSDEFAAMQSGFSFYAGNQWSADDLAKLQREGRPALTINLILPIINLLSGIQRQGRQDVSVVA
;
A
#
# COMPACT_ATOMS: atom_id res chain seq x y z
N MET A 1 11.73 -29.91 -21.00
CA MET A 1 11.11 -29.62 -19.69
C MET A 1 9.80 -30.37 -19.63
N THR A 2 9.66 -31.35 -18.74
CA THR A 2 8.44 -32.16 -18.64
C THR A 2 7.30 -31.35 -18.03
N GLU A 3 6.05 -31.74 -18.31
CA GLU A 3 4.86 -31.06 -17.79
C GLU A 3 4.84 -31.00 -16.26
N ALA A 4 5.31 -32.08 -15.61
CA ALA A 4 5.48 -32.16 -14.17
C ALA A 4 6.43 -31.07 -13.62
N THR A 5 7.55 -30.80 -14.30
CA THR A 5 8.49 -29.74 -13.89
C THR A 5 7.85 -28.35 -13.96
N LYS A 6 7.07 -28.07 -15.02
CA LYS A 6 6.36 -26.79 -15.15
C LYS A 6 5.36 -26.59 -14.02
N LEU A 7 4.60 -27.63 -13.69
CA LEU A 7 3.61 -27.60 -12.61
C LEU A 7 4.26 -27.31 -11.25
N THR A 8 5.42 -27.92 -11.00
CA THR A 8 6.21 -27.66 -9.78
C THR A 8 6.72 -26.21 -9.76
N MET A 9 7.26 -25.70 -10.87
CA MET A 9 7.74 -24.32 -10.95
C MET A 9 6.64 -23.31 -10.64
N VAL A 10 5.44 -23.48 -11.22
CA VAL A 10 4.30 -22.58 -10.97
C VAL A 10 3.90 -22.59 -9.49
N LYS A 11 3.84 -23.77 -8.87
CA LYS A 11 3.51 -23.89 -7.44
C LYS A 11 4.54 -23.18 -6.55
N GLU A 12 5.82 -23.36 -6.83
CA GLU A 12 6.89 -22.74 -6.02
C GLU A 12 6.92 -21.22 -6.22
N TYR A 13 6.77 -20.73 -7.47
CA TYR A 13 6.66 -19.29 -7.71
C TYR A 13 5.44 -18.68 -7.02
N TRP A 14 4.30 -19.35 -7.04
CA TRP A 14 3.11 -18.86 -6.34
C TRP A 14 3.35 -18.79 -4.83
N LYS A 15 3.90 -19.83 -4.21
CA LYS A 15 4.22 -19.83 -2.77
C LYS A 15 5.18 -18.71 -2.40
N HIS A 16 6.25 -18.51 -3.18
CA HIS A 16 7.21 -17.45 -2.92
C HIS A 16 6.60 -16.06 -3.09
N ALA A 17 5.75 -15.88 -4.10
CA ALA A 17 5.01 -14.63 -4.29
C ALA A 17 4.06 -14.38 -3.11
N ASP A 18 3.22 -15.35 -2.75
CA ASP A 18 2.24 -15.24 -1.67
C ASP A 18 2.91 -14.92 -0.33
N ALA A 19 3.97 -15.65 0.02
CA ALA A 19 4.73 -15.42 1.25
C ALA A 19 5.44 -14.07 1.30
N GLY A 20 5.91 -13.57 0.15
CA GLY A 20 6.57 -12.26 0.08
C GLY A 20 5.59 -11.08 0.05
N LEU A 21 4.38 -11.29 -0.47
CA LEU A 21 3.40 -10.24 -0.71
C LEU A 21 2.36 -10.12 0.40
N SER A 22 2.13 -11.14 1.24
CA SER A 22 1.06 -11.11 2.25
C SER A 22 1.14 -9.88 3.16
N ASP A 23 2.33 -9.63 3.70
CA ASP A 23 2.57 -8.55 4.66
C ASP A 23 2.57 -7.19 3.95
N GLU A 24 3.14 -7.15 2.74
CA GLU A 24 3.17 -5.97 1.88
C GLU A 24 1.76 -5.55 1.44
N PHE A 25 0.88 -6.50 1.11
CA PHE A 25 -0.51 -6.20 0.76
C PHE A 25 -1.25 -5.56 1.93
N ALA A 26 -1.03 -6.06 3.16
CA ALA A 26 -1.61 -5.46 4.36
C ALA A 26 -1.09 -4.03 4.58
N ALA A 27 0.22 -3.81 4.42
CA ALA A 27 0.84 -2.48 4.52
C ALA A 27 0.31 -1.52 3.44
N MET A 28 0.20 -1.97 2.19
CA MET A 28 -0.35 -1.20 1.07
C MET A 28 -1.81 -0.83 1.32
N GLN A 29 -2.64 -1.80 1.73
CA GLN A 29 -4.06 -1.56 2.01
C GLN A 29 -4.23 -0.53 3.14
N SER A 30 -3.42 -0.62 4.19
CA SER A 30 -3.37 0.39 5.24
C SER A 30 -2.97 1.75 4.67
N GLY A 31 -1.86 1.84 3.93
CA GLY A 31 -1.39 3.08 3.32
C GLY A 31 -2.43 3.79 2.44
N PHE A 32 -3.16 3.03 1.60
CA PHE A 32 -4.25 3.57 0.80
C PHE A 32 -5.44 4.05 1.65
N SER A 33 -5.76 3.32 2.73
CA SER A 33 -6.81 3.72 3.67
C SER A 33 -6.46 5.05 4.34
N PHE A 34 -5.21 5.23 4.77
CA PHE A 34 -4.72 6.49 5.34
C PHE A 34 -4.79 7.64 4.33
N TYR A 35 -4.34 7.42 3.09
CA TYR A 35 -4.44 8.42 2.02
C TYR A 35 -5.91 8.84 1.77
N ALA A 36 -6.83 7.87 1.75
CA ALA A 36 -8.27 8.12 1.57
C ALA A 36 -8.96 8.75 2.80
N GLY A 37 -8.27 8.88 3.94
CA GLY A 37 -8.82 9.41 5.19
C GLY A 37 -9.50 8.37 6.09
N ASN A 38 -9.49 7.09 5.72
CA ASN A 38 -9.94 5.98 6.54
C ASN A 38 -8.83 5.54 7.51
N GLN A 39 -8.49 6.43 8.45
CA GLN A 39 -7.33 6.26 9.34
C GLN A 39 -7.65 5.50 10.64
N TRP A 40 -8.94 5.28 10.94
CA TRP A 40 -9.37 4.67 12.20
C TRP A 40 -9.63 3.19 12.02
N SER A 41 -9.26 2.40 13.03
CA SER A 41 -9.72 1.01 13.13
C SER A 41 -11.22 0.96 13.46
N ALA A 42 -11.87 -0.13 13.09
CA ALA A 42 -13.28 -0.34 13.44
C ALA A 42 -13.50 -0.37 14.97
N ASP A 43 -12.54 -0.91 15.71
CA ASP A 43 -12.58 -1.01 17.18
C ASP A 43 -12.49 0.37 17.84
N ASP A 44 -11.63 1.25 17.34
CA ASP A 44 -11.50 2.62 17.84
C ASP A 44 -12.75 3.44 17.54
N LEU A 45 -13.33 3.29 16.35
CA LEU A 45 -14.60 3.93 15.99
C LEU A 45 -15.72 3.48 16.93
N ALA A 46 -15.83 2.18 17.19
CA ALA A 46 -16.84 1.64 18.12
C ALA A 46 -16.63 2.12 19.56
N LYS A 47 -15.38 2.30 20.00
CA LYS A 47 -15.05 2.88 21.30
C LYS A 47 -15.46 4.35 21.37
N LEU A 48 -15.06 5.16 20.40
CA LEU A 48 -15.38 6.59 20.35
C LEU A 48 -16.89 6.83 20.31
N GLN A 49 -17.62 6.01 19.54
CA GLN A 49 -19.08 6.07 19.47
C GLN A 49 -19.73 5.78 20.83
N ARG A 50 -19.24 4.77 21.57
CA ARG A 50 -19.73 4.47 22.94
C ARG A 50 -19.45 5.59 23.92
N GLU A 51 -18.31 6.26 23.77
CA GLU A 51 -17.91 7.40 24.60
C GLU A 51 -18.60 8.72 24.19
N GLY A 52 -19.42 8.70 23.12
CA GLY A 52 -20.08 9.90 22.59
C GLY A 52 -19.12 10.90 21.96
N ARG A 53 -17.92 10.45 21.56
CA ARG A 53 -16.85 11.29 21.01
C ARG A 53 -16.80 11.17 19.49
N PRO A 54 -16.66 12.28 18.76
CA PRO A 54 -16.43 12.21 17.31
C PRO A 54 -15.01 11.72 17.02
N ALA A 55 -14.86 10.92 15.96
CA ALA A 55 -13.56 10.49 15.44
C ALA A 55 -12.96 11.60 14.56
N LEU A 56 -12.16 12.47 15.18
CA LEU A 56 -11.51 13.59 14.47
C LEU A 56 -10.38 13.07 13.57
N THR A 57 -10.59 13.11 12.26
CA THR A 57 -9.57 12.76 11.27
C THR A 57 -8.97 14.01 10.66
N ILE A 58 -7.68 14.25 10.91
CA ILE A 58 -6.90 15.32 10.24
C ILE A 58 -5.99 14.66 9.21
N ASN A 59 -6.42 14.63 7.94
CA ASN A 59 -5.68 13.97 6.86
C ASN A 59 -4.62 14.92 6.26
N LEU A 60 -3.44 14.94 6.88
CA LEU A 60 -2.26 15.64 6.34
C LEU A 60 -1.52 14.85 5.26
N ILE A 61 -1.80 13.54 5.15
CA ILE A 61 -1.09 12.63 4.24
C ILE A 61 -1.46 12.94 2.80
N LEU A 62 -2.75 13.11 2.50
CA LEU A 62 -3.25 13.42 1.16
C LEU A 62 -2.54 14.63 0.50
N PRO A 63 -2.49 15.83 1.10
CA PRO A 63 -1.84 16.97 0.47
C PRO A 63 -0.32 16.79 0.32
N ILE A 64 0.35 16.16 1.29
CA ILE A 64 1.80 15.92 1.24
C ILE A 64 2.16 14.97 0.09
N ILE A 65 1.43 13.86 -0.05
CA ILE A 65 1.65 12.88 -1.12
C ILE A 65 1.40 13.52 -2.49
N ASN A 66 0.32 14.30 -2.63
CA ASN A 66 0.01 14.98 -3.89
C ASN A 66 1.08 16.01 -4.26
N LEU A 67 1.61 16.75 -3.29
CA LEU A 67 2.71 17.70 -3.49
C LEU A 67 3.98 16.98 -3.98
N LEU A 68 4.40 15.93 -3.27
CA LEU A 68 5.59 15.16 -3.63
C LEU A 68 5.46 14.53 -5.02
N SER A 69 4.29 13.95 -5.33
CA SER A 69 4.01 13.40 -6.66
C SER A 69 4.11 14.47 -7.74
N GLY A 70 3.60 15.68 -7.49
CA GLY A 70 3.74 16.81 -8.40
C GLY A 70 5.21 17.19 -8.66
N ILE A 71 6.01 17.28 -7.60
CA ILE A 71 7.45 17.58 -7.68
C ILE A 71 8.18 16.52 -8.50
N GLN A 72 7.94 15.24 -8.22
CA GLN A 72 8.57 14.13 -8.92
C GLN A 72 8.22 14.10 -10.42
N ARG A 73 6.98 14.44 -10.77
CA ARG A 73 6.54 14.49 -12.17
C ARG A 73 7.17 15.65 -12.94
N GLN A 74 7.40 16.79 -12.29
CA GLN A 74 8.09 17.94 -12.89
C GLN A 74 9.60 17.71 -13.00
N GLY A 75 10.22 17.17 -11.95
CA GLY A 75 11.64 16.85 -11.88
C GLY A 75 11.99 15.47 -12.45
N ARG A 76 11.34 15.06 -13.55
CA ARG A 76 11.56 13.74 -14.13
C ARG A 76 13.04 13.55 -14.47
N GLN A 77 13.69 12.61 -13.80
CA GLN A 77 15.06 12.22 -14.11
C GLN A 77 15.02 11.08 -15.13
N ASP A 78 15.23 11.41 -16.40
CA ASP A 78 15.43 10.39 -17.42
C ASP A 78 16.85 9.83 -17.34
N VAL A 79 16.97 8.51 -17.49
CA VAL A 79 18.27 7.83 -17.50
C VAL A 79 18.99 8.21 -18.79
N SER A 80 20.12 8.92 -18.65
CA SER A 80 21.05 9.14 -19.76
C SER A 80 22.20 8.16 -19.68
N VAL A 81 22.50 7.49 -20.79
CA VAL A 81 23.67 6.64 -20.91
C VAL A 81 24.64 7.38 -21.81
N VAL A 82 25.80 7.76 -21.27
CA VAL A 82 26.88 8.37 -22.06
C VAL A 82 27.62 7.24 -22.75
N ALA A 83 27.73 7.32 -24.08
CA ALA A 83 28.44 6.35 -24.92
C ALA A 83 29.95 6.61 -24.95
#